data_AF-A0AAN6LQT8-F1
#
_entry.id   AF-A0AAN6LQT8-F1
#
_cell.length_a   1.000
_cell.length_b   1.000
_cell.length_c   1.000
_cell.angle_alpha   90.00
_cell.angle_beta   90.00
_cell.angle_gamma   90.00
#
_symmetry.space_group_name_H-M   'P 1'
#
loop_
_entity.id
_entity.type
_entity.pdbx_description
1 polymer ?
#
loop_
_entity_poly.entity_id
_entity_poly.type
_entity_poly.pdbx_seq_one_letter_code
_entity_poly.pdbx_strand_id
1 'polypeptide(L)'
;CILGATGNTGISILKLLDKQAARSQTSAPDFHILIRSRSKLERLYPTALQNPRIKIFEGTISDQSVLKQCLQGTRVVFLAVAITDNKPGSTITMDTSKAVVEALESLRAQQVAFKPPKLIQLSAAPVDWKFLQHDAWFVRKLVTRANSNIYKDLAIAERYLRSQEDWLTTVFVLPGGLSFDEQYGHELSLTHSQDGCISFLDLAAGMIEAADDESGKWDMQN
;
A
#
# COMPACT_ATOMS: atom_id res chain seq x y z
N CYS A 1 -0.98 8.05 -5.83
CA CYS A 1 -0.90 6.92 -6.79
C CYS A 1 -1.16 5.62 -6.03
N ILE A 2 -1.90 4.67 -6.61
CA ILE A 2 -2.12 3.33 -6.03
C ILE A 2 -1.36 2.32 -6.90
N LEU A 3 -0.38 1.65 -6.31
CA LEU A 3 0.32 0.52 -6.91
C LEU A 3 -0.33 -0.77 -6.41
N GLY A 4 -0.69 -1.66 -7.34
CA GLY A 4 -1.45 -2.87 -6.99
C GLY A 4 -2.96 -2.66 -6.91
N ALA A 5 -3.51 -1.68 -7.65
CA ALA A 5 -4.93 -1.31 -7.63
C ALA A 5 -5.91 -2.44 -7.99
N THR A 6 -5.45 -3.56 -8.57
CA THR A 6 -6.27 -4.74 -8.90
C THR A 6 -6.12 -5.91 -7.91
N GLY A 7 -5.37 -5.72 -6.81
CA GLY A 7 -5.37 -6.60 -5.65
C GLY A 7 -6.49 -6.26 -4.67
N ASN A 8 -6.78 -7.12 -3.70
CA ASN A 8 -7.90 -6.93 -2.77
C ASN A 8 -7.79 -5.63 -1.96
N THR A 9 -6.62 -5.33 -1.40
CA THR A 9 -6.40 -4.08 -0.67
C THR A 9 -6.44 -2.87 -1.61
N GLY A 10 -5.74 -2.95 -2.76
CA GLY A 10 -5.69 -1.85 -3.73
C GLY A 10 -7.06 -1.48 -4.31
N ILE A 11 -7.91 -2.47 -4.60
CA ILE A 11 -9.27 -2.21 -5.12
C ILE A 11 -10.18 -1.63 -4.04
N SER A 12 -10.00 -2.03 -2.78
CA SER A 12 -10.72 -1.44 -1.64
C SER A 12 -10.33 0.02 -1.42
N ILE A 13 -9.03 0.35 -1.48
CA ILE A 13 -8.55 1.75 -1.43
C ILE A 13 -9.18 2.56 -2.56
N LEU A 14 -9.15 2.04 -3.79
CA LEU A 14 -9.72 2.73 -4.95
C LEU A 14 -11.22 3.01 -4.75
N LYS A 15 -11.99 2.01 -4.28
CA LYS A 15 -13.43 2.17 -4.03
C LYS A 15 -13.74 3.20 -2.95
N LEU A 16 -12.97 3.22 -1.86
CA LEU A 16 -13.19 4.18 -0.77
C LEU A 16 -12.85 5.61 -1.19
N LEU A 17 -11.71 5.79 -1.86
CA LEU A 17 -11.29 7.09 -2.39
C LEU A 17 -12.28 7.63 -3.44
N ASP A 18 -12.78 6.78 -4.33
CA ASP A 18 -13.79 7.15 -5.32
C ASP A 18 -15.10 7.61 -4.65
N LYS A 19 -15.57 6.87 -3.63
CA LYS A 19 -16.72 7.26 -2.82
C LYS A 19 -16.51 8.58 -2.08
N GLN A 20 -15.33 8.83 -1.54
CA GLN A 20 -14.99 10.11 -0.88
C GLN A 20 -14.98 11.27 -1.88
N ALA A 21 -14.38 11.06 -3.07
CA ALA A 21 -14.33 12.06 -4.12
C ALA A 21 -15.72 12.43 -4.64
N ALA A 22 -16.64 11.47 -4.74
CA ALA A 22 -18.02 11.71 -5.14
C ALA A 22 -18.79 12.61 -4.14
N ARG A 23 -18.39 12.61 -2.86
CA ARG A 23 -19.00 13.43 -1.81
C ARG A 23 -18.39 14.83 -1.69
N SER A 24 -17.15 15.02 -2.14
CA SER A 24 -16.48 16.32 -2.06
C SER A 24 -16.93 17.26 -3.19
N GLN A 25 -17.49 18.42 -2.81
CA GLN A 25 -17.88 19.51 -3.72
C GLN A 25 -16.71 20.43 -4.10
N THR A 26 -15.56 20.28 -3.43
CA THR A 26 -14.37 21.13 -3.58
C THR A 26 -13.22 20.27 -4.10
N SER A 27 -12.60 20.72 -5.20
CA SER A 27 -11.34 20.23 -5.81
C SER A 27 -11.04 18.76 -5.54
N ALA A 28 -11.80 17.85 -6.13
CA ALA A 28 -11.67 16.43 -5.82
C ALA A 28 -10.28 15.89 -6.17
N PRO A 29 -9.73 14.98 -5.35
CA PRO A 29 -8.41 14.42 -5.57
C PRO A 29 -8.34 13.64 -6.90
N ASP A 30 -7.36 13.99 -7.72
CA ASP A 30 -6.96 13.20 -8.89
C ASP A 30 -6.24 11.93 -8.39
N PHE A 31 -6.72 10.76 -8.82
CA PHE A 31 -6.13 9.48 -8.48
C PHE A 31 -5.32 8.97 -9.64
N HIS A 32 -4.08 8.59 -9.38
CA HIS A 32 -3.28 7.83 -10.33
C HIS A 32 -3.31 6.36 -9.92
N ILE A 33 -3.58 5.45 -10.86
CA ILE A 33 -3.48 4.01 -10.60
C ILE A 33 -2.55 3.35 -11.61
N LEU A 34 -1.67 2.48 -11.13
CA LEU A 34 -0.83 1.64 -11.99
C LEU A 34 -1.41 0.22 -12.03
N ILE A 35 -1.79 -0.23 -13.22
CA ILE A 35 -2.35 -1.56 -13.45
C ILE A 35 -1.55 -2.32 -14.51
N ARG A 36 -1.48 -3.65 -14.37
CA ARG A 36 -0.87 -4.53 -15.37
C ARG A 36 -1.83 -4.95 -16.49
N SER A 37 -3.13 -4.81 -16.27
CA SER A 37 -4.17 -5.29 -17.18
C SER A 37 -5.43 -4.45 -17.00
N ARG A 38 -5.77 -3.69 -18.03
CA ARG A 38 -7.03 -2.92 -18.09
C ARG A 38 -8.26 -3.80 -18.02
N SER A 39 -8.24 -4.95 -18.70
CA SER A 39 -9.35 -5.91 -18.68
C SER A 39 -9.63 -6.47 -17.28
N LYS A 40 -8.58 -6.69 -16.46
CA LYS A 40 -8.77 -7.09 -15.05
C LYS A 40 -9.42 -5.98 -14.23
N LEU A 41 -9.02 -4.72 -14.43
CA LEU A 41 -9.65 -3.59 -13.76
C LEU A 41 -11.13 -3.46 -14.17
N GLU A 42 -11.42 -3.54 -15.47
CA GLU A 42 -12.78 -3.46 -16.01
C GLU A 42 -13.72 -4.48 -15.37
N ARG A 43 -13.25 -5.72 -15.20
CA ARG A 43 -14.04 -6.77 -14.55
C ARG A 43 -14.27 -6.50 -13.05
N LEU A 44 -13.29 -5.92 -12.36
CA LEU A 44 -13.35 -5.72 -10.90
C LEU A 44 -14.08 -4.44 -10.51
N TYR A 45 -13.91 -3.37 -11.27
CA TYR A 45 -14.46 -2.04 -10.98
C TYR A 45 -14.62 -1.21 -12.28
N PRO A 46 -15.64 -1.51 -13.11
CA PRO A 46 -15.80 -0.90 -14.44
C PRO A 46 -16.03 0.61 -14.38
N THR A 47 -16.63 1.10 -13.29
CA THR A 47 -16.85 2.52 -13.03
C THR A 47 -15.55 3.32 -12.99
N ALA A 48 -14.42 2.70 -12.64
CA ALA A 48 -13.11 3.35 -12.68
C ALA A 48 -12.72 3.87 -14.06
N LEU A 49 -13.14 3.16 -15.13
CA LEU A 49 -12.81 3.52 -16.50
C LEU A 49 -13.56 4.75 -17.00
N GLN A 50 -14.69 5.07 -16.36
CA GLN A 50 -15.57 6.16 -16.74
C GLN A 50 -15.35 7.40 -15.87
N ASN A 51 -14.62 7.27 -14.77
CA ASN A 51 -14.35 8.38 -13.86
C ASN A 51 -13.17 9.22 -14.38
N PRO A 52 -13.38 10.48 -14.80
CA PRO A 52 -12.31 11.34 -15.32
C PRO A 52 -11.26 11.71 -14.27
N ARG A 53 -11.55 11.50 -12.98
CA ARG A 53 -10.62 11.75 -11.86
C ARG A 53 -9.62 10.61 -11.65
N ILE A 54 -9.86 9.45 -12.27
CA ILE A 54 -8.96 8.29 -12.19
C ILE A 54 -8.09 8.25 -13.45
N LYS A 55 -6.82 8.65 -13.31
CA LYS A 55 -5.80 8.49 -14.35
C LYS A 55 -5.22 7.09 -14.28
N ILE A 56 -5.41 6.33 -15.35
CA ILE A 56 -5.02 4.93 -15.44
C ILE A 56 -3.73 4.84 -16.23
N PHE A 57 -2.70 4.32 -15.58
CA PHE A 57 -1.42 3.98 -16.18
C PHE A 57 -1.37 2.46 -16.34
N GLU A 58 -1.29 2.00 -17.58
CA GLU A 58 -1.15 0.57 -17.88
C GLU A 58 0.31 0.24 -18.12
N GLY A 59 0.86 -0.66 -17.31
CA GLY A 59 2.28 -1.01 -17.35
C GLY A 59 2.67 -1.96 -16.22
N THR A 60 3.95 -2.30 -16.18
CA THR A 60 4.54 -3.08 -15.08
C THR A 60 5.28 -2.16 -14.13
N ILE A 61 5.54 -2.62 -12.90
CA ILE A 61 6.31 -1.82 -11.94
C ILE A 61 7.77 -1.62 -12.37
N SER A 62 8.27 -2.49 -13.25
CA SER A 62 9.61 -2.40 -13.82
C SER A 62 9.69 -1.39 -14.98
N ASP A 63 8.55 -0.92 -15.50
CA ASP A 63 8.54 0.15 -16.50
C ASP A 63 8.70 1.50 -15.81
N GLN A 64 9.96 1.94 -15.72
CA GLN A 64 10.34 3.20 -15.09
C GLN A 64 9.69 4.43 -15.75
N SER A 65 9.35 4.38 -17.04
CA SER A 65 8.69 5.52 -17.71
C SER A 65 7.27 5.68 -17.21
N VAL A 66 6.50 4.59 -17.24
CA VAL A 66 5.09 4.58 -16.79
C VAL A 66 5.00 4.80 -15.28
N LEU A 67 5.91 4.20 -14.51
CA LEU A 67 5.94 4.37 -13.06
C LEU A 67 6.18 5.84 -12.68
N LYS A 68 7.16 6.51 -13.28
CA LYS A 68 7.40 7.94 -13.06
C LYS A 68 6.17 8.80 -13.37
N GLN A 69 5.48 8.50 -14.46
CA GLN A 69 4.24 9.21 -14.79
C GLN A 69 3.13 8.98 -13.75
N CYS A 70 2.98 7.76 -13.20
CA CYS A 70 2.02 7.54 -12.09
C CYS A 70 2.41 8.29 -10.83
N LEU A 71 3.70 8.36 -10.50
CA LEU A 71 4.18 8.96 -9.25
C LEU A 71 4.24 10.48 -9.30
N GLN A 72 4.43 11.07 -10.49
CA GLN A 72 4.61 12.50 -10.67
C GLN A 72 3.42 13.30 -10.13
N GLY A 73 3.71 14.31 -9.31
CA GLY A 73 2.72 15.23 -8.75
C GLY A 73 1.82 14.62 -7.67
N THR A 74 2.11 13.40 -7.21
CA THR A 74 1.30 12.76 -6.17
C THR A 74 1.75 13.14 -4.77
N ARG A 75 0.79 13.30 -3.85
CA ARG A 75 1.06 13.55 -2.42
C ARG A 75 1.35 12.26 -1.66
N VAL A 76 0.64 11.18 -2.02
CA VAL A 76 0.70 9.88 -1.34
C VAL A 76 0.78 8.77 -2.39
N VAL A 77 1.58 7.75 -2.08
CA VAL A 77 1.70 6.52 -2.88
C VAL A 77 1.37 5.32 -2.00
N PHE A 78 0.33 4.58 -2.38
CA PHE A 78 -0.04 3.32 -1.72
C PHE A 78 0.69 2.16 -2.39
N LEU A 79 1.54 1.46 -1.64
CA LEU A 79 2.26 0.27 -2.08
C LEU A 79 1.46 -0.98 -1.66
N ALA A 80 0.33 -1.21 -2.34
CA ALA A 80 -0.58 -2.32 -2.07
C ALA A 80 -0.30 -3.56 -2.94
N VAL A 81 0.94 -3.71 -3.40
CA VAL A 81 1.39 -4.88 -4.15
C VAL A 81 1.73 -5.98 -3.15
N ALA A 82 0.92 -7.04 -3.14
CA ALA A 82 1.13 -8.21 -2.31
C ALA A 82 1.02 -9.50 -3.14
N ILE A 83 1.76 -10.51 -2.69
CA ILE A 83 1.72 -11.88 -3.18
C ILE A 83 0.92 -12.74 -2.21
N THR A 84 0.03 -13.55 -2.76
CA THR A 84 -0.75 -14.52 -1.99
C THR A 84 -0.09 -15.89 -1.93
N ASP A 85 0.94 -16.12 -2.73
CA ASP A 85 1.61 -17.41 -2.84
C ASP A 85 2.98 -17.38 -2.15
N ASN A 86 3.23 -18.34 -1.25
CA ASN A 86 4.48 -18.44 -0.50
C ASN A 86 5.57 -19.13 -1.33
N LYS A 87 5.97 -18.46 -2.41
CA LYS A 87 7.02 -18.96 -3.30
C LYS A 87 8.41 -18.62 -2.76
N PRO A 88 9.32 -19.61 -2.63
CA PRO A 88 10.73 -19.34 -2.30
C PRO A 88 11.37 -18.36 -3.27
N GLY A 89 12.12 -17.39 -2.74
CA GLY A 89 12.82 -16.37 -3.53
C GLY A 89 11.91 -15.30 -4.14
N SER A 90 10.65 -15.20 -3.71
CA SER A 90 9.78 -14.09 -4.11
C SER A 90 10.27 -12.77 -3.49
N THR A 91 10.49 -11.77 -4.34
CA THR A 91 11.04 -10.45 -3.97
C THR A 91 10.10 -9.30 -4.35
N ILE A 92 8.81 -9.57 -4.55
CA ILE A 92 7.90 -8.62 -5.20
C ILE A 92 7.74 -7.32 -4.41
N THR A 93 7.68 -7.38 -3.07
CA THR A 93 7.57 -6.17 -2.24
C THR A 93 8.88 -5.37 -2.28
N MET A 94 10.02 -6.06 -2.20
CA MET A 94 11.32 -5.40 -2.28
C MET A 94 11.57 -4.79 -3.66
N ASP A 95 11.29 -5.51 -4.74
CA ASP A 95 11.44 -5.05 -6.11
C ASP A 95 10.51 -3.87 -6.41
N THR A 96 9.29 -3.91 -5.86
CA THR A 96 8.35 -2.77 -5.91
C THR A 96 8.92 -1.56 -5.19
N SER A 97 9.43 -1.74 -3.98
CA SER A 97 10.00 -0.66 -3.17
C SER A 97 11.21 -0.03 -3.86
N LYS A 98 12.11 -0.85 -4.42
CA LYS A 98 13.25 -0.39 -5.21
C LYS A 98 12.84 0.40 -6.43
N ALA A 99 11.93 -0.14 -7.25
CA ALA A 99 11.49 0.53 -8.47
C ALA A 99 10.85 1.90 -8.17
N VAL A 100 10.08 2.00 -7.08
CA VAL A 100 9.47 3.26 -6.63
C VAL A 100 10.53 4.26 -6.18
N VAL A 101 11.48 3.84 -5.34
CA VAL A 101 12.56 4.71 -4.88
C VAL A 101 13.38 5.22 -6.07
N GLU A 102 13.80 4.34 -6.98
CA GLU A 102 14.53 4.71 -8.21
C GLU A 102 13.74 5.71 -9.08
N ALA A 103 12.43 5.50 -9.23
CA ALA A 103 11.56 6.42 -9.97
C ALA A 103 11.47 7.80 -9.30
N LEU A 104 11.34 7.83 -7.97
CA LEU A 104 11.28 9.07 -7.19
C LEU A 104 12.61 9.81 -7.18
N GLU A 105 13.75 9.12 -7.09
CA GLU A 105 15.08 9.71 -7.23
C GLU A 105 15.26 10.35 -8.62
N SER A 106 14.83 9.65 -9.66
CA SER A 106 14.86 10.18 -11.03
C SER A 106 14.00 11.44 -11.18
N LEU A 107 12.81 11.47 -10.55
CA LEU A 107 11.95 12.66 -10.52
C LEU A 107 12.57 13.79 -9.70
N ARG A 108 13.21 13.48 -8.57
CA ARG A 108 13.93 14.44 -7.73
C ARG A 108 15.07 15.12 -8.49
N ALA A 109 15.83 14.36 -9.29
CA ALA A 109 16.92 14.91 -10.10
C ALA A 109 16.44 15.85 -11.23
N GLN A 110 15.18 15.74 -11.66
CA GLN A 110 14.61 16.52 -12.76
C GLN A 110 13.86 17.78 -12.30
N GLN A 111 13.54 17.90 -11.00
CA GLN A 111 12.68 18.96 -10.48
C GLN A 111 13.42 19.84 -9.47
N VAL A 112 13.38 21.16 -9.70
CA VAL A 112 14.05 22.15 -8.83
C VAL A 112 13.45 22.19 -7.41
N ALA A 113 12.14 21.97 -7.28
CA ALA A 113 11.42 21.95 -6.00
C ALA A 113 10.63 20.63 -5.84
N PHE A 114 11.36 19.51 -5.82
CA PHE A 114 10.75 18.20 -5.63
C PHE A 114 10.24 18.02 -4.19
N LYS A 115 8.94 17.78 -4.03
CA LYS A 115 8.35 17.33 -2.77
C LYS A 115 8.11 15.82 -2.86
N PRO A 116 8.82 14.98 -2.09
CA PRO A 116 8.61 13.54 -2.11
C PRO A 116 7.18 13.19 -1.63
N PRO A 117 6.51 12.21 -2.24
CA PRO A 117 5.25 11.70 -1.73
C PRO A 117 5.47 10.91 -0.43
N LYS A 118 4.46 10.90 0.43
CA LYS A 118 4.39 9.96 1.56
C LYS A 118 4.09 8.55 1.02
N LEU A 119 4.87 7.56 1.42
CA LEU A 119 4.68 6.17 1.04
C LEU A 119 3.86 5.44 2.11
N ILE A 120 2.84 4.70 1.71
CA ILE A 120 2.05 3.84 2.59
C ILE A 120 2.31 2.40 2.17
N GLN A 121 3.17 1.71 2.91
CA GLN A 121 3.56 0.34 2.64
C GLN A 121 2.61 -0.64 3.32
N LEU A 122 1.97 -1.50 2.51
CA LEU A 122 1.26 -2.65 3.04
C LEU A 122 2.29 -3.69 3.51
N SER A 123 2.30 -3.96 4.81
CA SER A 123 3.10 -5.02 5.41
C SER A 123 2.19 -6.06 6.08
N ALA A 124 2.63 -6.72 7.14
CA ALA A 124 1.86 -7.69 7.89
C ALA A 124 2.32 -7.74 9.35
N ALA A 125 1.37 -7.88 10.29
CA ALA A 125 1.65 -7.99 11.72
C ALA A 125 2.73 -9.03 12.06
N PRO A 126 2.82 -10.22 11.39
CA PRO A 126 3.85 -11.19 11.70
C PRO A 126 5.30 -10.77 11.42
N VAL A 127 5.52 -9.65 10.72
CA VAL A 127 6.84 -9.07 10.49
C VAL A 127 7.40 -8.45 11.78
N ASP A 128 6.54 -7.92 12.65
CA ASP A 128 6.93 -7.34 13.94
C ASP A 128 6.41 -8.20 15.09
N TRP A 129 7.35 -8.73 15.88
CA TRP A 129 7.04 -9.63 16.97
C TRP A 129 6.14 -8.99 18.04
N LYS A 130 6.13 -7.65 18.16
CA LYS A 130 5.33 -6.93 19.16
C LYS A 130 3.83 -7.16 18.99
N PHE A 131 3.38 -7.37 17.75
CA PHE A 131 1.96 -7.58 17.43
C PHE A 131 1.52 -9.05 17.61
N LEU A 132 2.47 -9.98 17.70
CA LEU A 132 2.18 -11.42 17.86
C LEU A 132 2.12 -11.88 19.32
N GLN A 133 2.14 -10.96 20.29
CA GLN A 133 2.26 -11.32 21.71
C GLN A 133 1.00 -12.00 22.26
N HIS A 134 -0.17 -11.72 21.68
CA HIS A 134 -1.45 -12.29 22.10
C HIS A 134 -1.81 -13.58 21.35
N ASP A 135 -1.11 -13.89 20.26
CA ASP A 135 -1.35 -15.11 19.48
C ASP A 135 -0.87 -16.37 20.21
N ALA A 136 -1.69 -17.42 20.16
CA ALA A 136 -1.27 -18.72 20.63
C ALA A 136 -0.01 -19.19 19.87
N TRP A 137 1.02 -19.64 20.60
CA TRP A 137 2.35 -19.92 20.06
C TRP A 137 2.36 -20.88 18.85
N PHE A 138 1.41 -21.83 18.81
CA PHE A 138 1.30 -22.80 17.72
C PHE A 138 0.70 -22.18 16.46
N VAL A 139 -0.32 -21.31 16.58
CA VAL A 139 -0.91 -20.55 15.47
C VAL A 139 0.17 -19.67 14.86
N ARG A 140 0.89 -18.93 15.71
CA ARG A 140 2.03 -18.10 15.29
C ARG A 140 3.06 -18.89 14.49
N LYS A 141 3.51 -20.06 15.00
CA LYS A 141 4.50 -20.89 14.29
C LYS A 141 3.97 -21.41 12.95
N LEU A 142 2.70 -21.81 12.89
CA LEU A 142 2.09 -22.32 11.68
C LEU A 142 2.01 -21.23 10.60
N VAL A 143 1.43 -20.07 10.93
CA VAL A 143 1.27 -18.94 10.01
C VAL A 143 2.63 -18.39 9.56
N THR A 144 3.56 -18.20 10.51
CA THR A 144 4.92 -17.71 10.19
C THR A 144 5.65 -18.65 9.24
N ARG A 145 5.51 -19.97 9.42
CA ARG A 145 6.10 -20.94 8.49
C ARG A 145 5.42 -20.92 7.13
N ALA A 146 4.08 -20.95 7.13
CA ALA A 146 3.27 -21.01 5.92
C ALA A 146 3.49 -19.83 4.99
N ASN A 147 3.86 -18.65 5.51
CA ASN A 147 4.07 -17.41 4.77
C ASN A 147 5.50 -16.87 4.92
N SER A 148 6.45 -17.71 5.32
CA SER A 148 7.81 -17.30 5.69
C SER A 148 8.56 -16.50 4.61
N ASN A 149 8.40 -16.83 3.32
CA ASN A 149 9.06 -16.09 2.26
C ASN A 149 8.43 -14.71 2.05
N ILE A 150 7.11 -14.60 2.18
CA ILE A 150 6.39 -13.32 2.07
C ILE A 150 6.83 -12.39 3.21
N TYR A 151 6.83 -12.88 4.46
CA TYR A 151 7.25 -12.07 5.61
C TYR A 151 8.72 -11.68 5.53
N LYS A 152 9.58 -12.56 5.00
CA LYS A 152 10.99 -12.22 4.78
C LYS A 152 11.16 -11.11 3.76
N ASP A 153 10.42 -11.14 2.65
CA ASP A 153 10.45 -10.09 1.63
C ASP A 153 9.93 -8.76 2.18
N LEU A 154 8.80 -8.77 2.88
CA LEU A 154 8.26 -7.59 3.58
C LEU A 154 9.30 -6.98 4.54
N ALA A 155 9.94 -7.79 5.39
CA ALA A 155 10.96 -7.31 6.33
C ALA A 155 12.22 -6.75 5.64
N ILE A 156 12.56 -7.24 4.45
CA ILE A 156 13.67 -6.68 3.64
C ILE A 156 13.24 -5.34 3.04
N ALA A 157 12.04 -5.27 2.47
CA ALA A 157 11.48 -4.04 1.90
C ALA A 157 11.32 -2.93 2.94
N GLU A 158 10.84 -3.25 4.15
CA GLU A 158 10.74 -2.28 5.25
C GLU A 158 12.09 -1.71 5.63
N ARG A 159 13.10 -2.55 5.82
CA ARG A 159 14.46 -2.09 6.14
C ARG A 159 15.04 -1.23 5.02
N TYR A 160 14.76 -1.56 3.77
CA TYR A 160 15.16 -0.75 2.63
C TYR A 160 14.48 0.62 2.64
N LEU A 161 13.16 0.69 2.81
CA LEU A 161 12.43 1.97 2.88
C LEU A 161 12.85 2.80 4.09
N ARG A 162 13.13 2.17 5.24
CA ARG A 162 13.72 2.81 6.42
C ARG A 162 15.11 3.38 6.15
N SER A 163 15.91 2.73 5.30
CA SER A 163 17.22 3.29 4.92
C SER A 163 17.15 4.55 4.06
N GLN A 164 15.96 4.93 3.58
CA GLN A 164 15.70 6.13 2.78
C GLN A 164 15.02 7.25 3.60
N GLU A 165 15.01 7.13 4.93
CA GLU A 165 14.30 8.06 5.83
C GLU A 165 14.86 9.50 5.83
N ASP A 166 16.06 9.69 5.30
CA ASP A 166 16.70 10.99 5.13
C ASP A 166 15.96 11.90 4.14
N TRP A 167 15.19 11.33 3.22
CA TRP A 167 14.44 12.09 2.22
C TRP A 167 13.05 11.54 1.88
N LEU A 168 12.71 10.31 2.29
CA LEU A 168 11.40 9.71 2.10
C LEU A 168 10.71 9.44 3.44
N THR A 169 9.42 9.74 3.47
CA THR A 169 8.56 9.38 4.60
C THR A 169 7.73 8.16 4.24
N THR A 170 7.82 7.11 5.05
CA THR A 170 7.06 5.87 4.86
C THR A 170 6.26 5.54 6.11
N VAL A 171 5.00 5.15 5.94
CA VAL A 171 4.18 4.53 6.98
C VAL A 171 4.04 3.04 6.68
N PHE A 172 4.28 2.19 7.67
CA PHE A 172 4.15 0.75 7.54
C PHE A 172 2.83 0.32 8.17
N VAL A 173 1.92 -0.24 7.36
CA VAL A 173 0.62 -0.71 7.85
C VAL A 173 0.68 -2.22 7.99
N LEU A 174 0.57 -2.70 9.24
CA LEU A 174 0.77 -4.10 9.62
C LEU A 174 -0.58 -4.78 10.00
N PRO A 175 -1.40 -5.19 9.02
CA PRO A 175 -2.64 -5.92 9.31
C PRO A 175 -2.39 -7.31 9.89
N GLY A 176 -3.35 -7.78 10.69
CA GLY A 176 -3.47 -9.17 11.11
C GLY A 176 -4.06 -10.07 10.01
N GLY A 177 -4.93 -11.01 10.39
CA GLY A 177 -5.68 -11.81 9.41
C GLY A 177 -6.53 -10.92 8.49
N LEU A 178 -6.74 -11.32 7.25
CA LEU A 178 -7.54 -10.56 6.28
C LEU A 178 -8.73 -11.38 5.80
N SER A 179 -9.91 -10.76 5.75
CA SER A 179 -11.16 -11.37 5.30
C SER A 179 -11.85 -10.55 4.20
N PHE A 180 -12.65 -11.25 3.39
CA PHE A 180 -13.63 -10.62 2.50
C PHE A 180 -14.91 -10.41 3.28
N ASP A 181 -15.03 -9.25 3.92
CA ASP A 181 -16.18 -8.89 4.75
C ASP A 181 -16.59 -7.44 4.50
N GLU A 182 -17.69 -7.01 5.11
CA GLU A 182 -18.16 -5.63 5.09
C GLU A 182 -17.25 -4.70 5.91
N GLN A 183 -17.46 -3.40 5.76
CA GLN A 183 -16.73 -2.38 6.50
C GLN A 183 -17.41 -2.13 7.85
N TYR A 184 -16.79 -2.53 8.95
CA TYR A 184 -17.36 -2.35 10.30
C TYR A 184 -16.70 -1.21 11.09
N GLY A 185 -15.57 -0.70 10.62
CA GLY A 185 -14.76 0.29 11.33
C GLY A 185 -13.30 -0.16 11.46
N HIS A 186 -12.42 0.79 11.73
CA HIS A 186 -10.99 0.54 11.90
C HIS A 186 -10.44 1.40 13.03
N GLU A 187 -9.34 0.94 13.61
CA GLU A 187 -8.54 1.66 14.60
C GLU A 187 -7.06 1.49 14.25
N LEU A 188 -6.30 2.59 14.27
CA LEU A 188 -4.86 2.58 14.09
C LEU A 188 -4.18 2.55 15.46
N SER A 189 -3.28 1.57 15.66
CA SER A 189 -2.53 1.39 16.91
C SER A 189 -1.06 1.09 16.64
N LEU A 190 -0.18 1.70 17.43
CA LEU A 190 1.26 1.43 17.43
C LEU A 190 1.65 0.26 18.34
N THR A 191 0.72 -0.19 19.19
CA THR A 191 1.01 -1.04 20.36
C THR A 191 0.39 -2.42 20.26
N HIS A 192 -0.74 -2.56 19.57
CA HIS A 192 -1.49 -3.79 19.49
C HIS A 192 -2.02 -4.00 18.08
N SER A 193 -2.11 -5.26 17.66
CA SER A 193 -2.90 -5.67 16.50
C SER A 193 -4.25 -6.19 16.98
N GLN A 194 -5.26 -6.17 16.10
CA GLN A 194 -6.56 -6.76 16.40
C GLN A 194 -6.44 -8.28 16.60
N ASP A 195 -7.24 -8.81 17.53
CA ASP A 195 -7.51 -10.24 17.64
C ASP A 195 -8.38 -10.71 16.45
N GLY A 196 -7.81 -11.52 15.56
CA GLY A 196 -8.53 -12.16 14.46
C GLY A 196 -8.29 -11.53 13.08
N CYS A 197 -9.38 -11.36 12.31
CA CYS A 197 -9.32 -10.91 10.92
C CYS A 197 -9.97 -9.53 10.73
N ILE A 198 -9.29 -8.64 10.01
CA ILE A 198 -9.84 -7.37 9.52
C ILE A 198 -10.35 -7.52 8.09
N SER A 199 -11.38 -6.75 7.73
CA SER A 199 -11.84 -6.69 6.35
C SER A 199 -10.83 -5.92 5.47
N PHE A 200 -10.78 -6.24 4.18
CA PHE A 200 -9.98 -5.44 3.23
C PHE A 200 -10.46 -3.98 3.12
N LEU A 201 -11.73 -3.69 3.43
CA LEU A 201 -12.29 -2.34 3.42
C LEU A 201 -11.83 -1.54 4.64
N ASP A 202 -11.81 -2.17 5.82
CA ASP A 202 -11.32 -1.54 7.05
C ASP A 202 -9.81 -1.29 6.98
N LEU A 203 -9.05 -2.25 6.43
CA LEU A 203 -7.63 -2.04 6.12
C LEU A 203 -7.42 -0.85 5.19
N ALA A 204 -8.17 -0.79 4.09
CA ALA A 204 -8.07 0.29 3.13
C ALA A 204 -8.41 1.65 3.76
N ALA A 205 -9.42 1.70 4.63
CA ALA A 205 -9.80 2.90 5.37
C ALA A 205 -8.67 3.36 6.31
N GLY A 206 -8.06 2.44 7.06
CA GLY A 206 -6.91 2.76 7.92
C GLY A 206 -5.67 3.22 7.16
N MET A 207 -5.41 2.64 5.98
CA MET A 207 -4.34 3.12 5.10
C MET A 207 -4.60 4.55 4.61
N ILE A 208 -5.86 4.89 4.30
CA ILE A 208 -6.26 6.25 3.89
C ILE A 208 -6.16 7.22 5.06
N GLU A 209 -6.60 6.83 6.27
CA GLU A 209 -6.46 7.66 7.47
C GLU A 209 -4.99 7.98 7.76
N ALA A 210 -4.10 6.98 7.71
CA ALA A 210 -2.66 7.18 7.90
C ALA A 210 -2.03 8.06 6.81
N ALA A 211 -2.57 8.02 5.59
CA ALA A 211 -2.15 8.86 4.48
C ALA A 211 -2.56 10.33 4.63
N ASP A 212 -3.70 10.58 5.25
CA ASP A 212 -4.27 11.91 5.45
C ASP A 212 -3.81 12.56 6.76
N ASP A 213 -3.11 11.82 7.64
CA ASP A 213 -2.49 12.39 8.83
C ASP A 213 -1.37 13.39 8.49
N GLU A 214 -1.65 14.67 8.73
CA GLU A 214 -0.72 15.78 8.59
C GLU A 214 0.17 15.96 9.83
N SER A 215 -0.18 15.36 10.97
CA SER A 215 0.59 15.49 12.21
C SER A 215 1.90 14.68 12.18
N GLY A 216 2.02 13.73 11.26
CA GLY A 216 3.19 12.87 11.11
C GLY A 216 3.29 11.82 12.22
N LYS A 217 2.19 11.53 12.93
CA LYS A 217 2.17 10.57 14.05
C LYS A 217 2.59 9.17 13.62
N TRP A 218 2.28 8.80 12.37
CA TRP A 218 2.53 7.47 11.82
C TRP A 218 3.83 7.39 11.00
N ASP A 219 4.53 8.50 10.84
CA ASP A 219 5.70 8.59 9.97
C ASP A 219 6.83 7.71 10.53
N MET A 220 7.33 6.81 9.68
CA MET A 220 8.35 5.80 10.00
C MET A 220 7.95 4.81 11.10
N GLN A 221 6.66 4.72 11.46
CA GLN A 221 6.16 3.80 12.46
C GLN A 221 5.60 2.50 11.87
N ASN A 222 5.60 1.46 12.72
CA ASN A 222 4.91 0.18 12.53
C ASN A 222 3.63 0.15 13.39
#